data_AF-A0A2G8RH69-F1
#
_entry.id   AF-A0A2G8RH69-F1
#
_cell.length_a   1.000
_cell.length_b   1.000
_cell.length_c   1.000
_cell.angle_alpha   90.00
_cell.angle_beta   90.00
_cell.angle_gamma   90.00
#
_symmetry.space_group_name_H-M   'P 1'
#
loop_
_entity.id
_entity.type
_entity.pdbx_description
1 polymer ?
#
loop_
_entity_poly.entity_id
_entity_poly.type
_entity_poly.pdbx_seq_one_letter_code
_entity_poly.pdbx_strand_id
1 'polypeptide(L)'
;MQLSKRLSLLMEVCAIALAMACHTASRLMGSKYLARKKHGYCSKSWFRTGFDELRRRLRTNDTPLITGKKYAIRKRFRPRIA
;
A
#
# COMPACT_ATOMS: atom_id res chain seq x y z
N MET A 1 34.30 -11.16 0.38
CA MET A 1 33.21 -10.25 -0.05
C MET A 1 31.89 -11.00 -0.36
N GLN A 2 31.37 -11.87 0.52
CA GLN A 2 30.04 -12.50 0.32
C GLN A 2 28.92 -11.81 1.09
N LEU A 3 29.23 -11.22 2.26
CA LEU A 3 28.27 -10.48 3.08
C LEU A 3 27.67 -9.30 2.30
N SER A 4 28.50 -8.58 1.54
CA SER A 4 28.06 -7.47 0.70
C SER A 4 27.05 -7.89 -0.36
N LYS A 5 27.25 -9.04 -1.04
CA LYS A 5 26.32 -9.53 -2.06
C LYS A 5 24.95 -9.90 -1.49
N ARG A 6 24.93 -10.58 -0.33
CA ARG A 6 23.68 -10.95 0.35
C ARG A 6 22.94 -9.72 0.87
N LEU A 7 23.67 -8.74 1.39
CA LEU A 7 23.09 -7.48 1.86
C LEU A 7 22.54 -6.65 0.70
N SER A 8 23.29 -6.53 -0.41
CA SER A 8 22.83 -5.84 -1.62
C SER A 8 21.54 -6.46 -2.15
N LEU A 9 21.49 -7.79 -2.25
CA LEU A 9 20.29 -8.49 -2.69
C LEU A 9 19.09 -8.23 -1.75
N LEU A 10 19.31 -8.26 -0.44
CA LEU A 10 18.26 -7.94 0.53
C LEU A 10 17.77 -6.49 0.37
N MET A 11 18.69 -5.55 0.14
CA MET A 11 18.35 -4.15 -0.09
C MET A 11 17.57 -3.94 -1.39
N GLU A 12 17.92 -4.65 -2.46
CA GLU A 12 17.17 -4.63 -3.72
C GLU A 12 15.75 -5.17 -3.54
N VAL A 13 15.58 -6.30 -2.86
CA VAL A 13 14.27 -6.88 -2.55
C VAL A 13 13.43 -5.91 -1.71
N CYS A 14 14.05 -5.29 -0.69
CA CYS A 14 13.39 -4.26 0.11
C CYS A 14 12.98 -3.05 -0.73
N ALA A 15 13.84 -2.57 -1.63
CA ALA A 15 13.53 -1.44 -2.51
C ALA A 15 12.34 -1.74 -3.42
N ILE A 16 12.30 -2.94 -4.02
CA ILE A 16 11.17 -3.39 -4.84
C ILE A 16 9.88 -3.46 -4.00
N ALA A 17 9.94 -4.02 -2.79
CA ALA A 17 8.79 -4.10 -1.90
C ALA A 17 8.25 -2.71 -1.50
N LEU A 18 9.14 -1.75 -1.21
CA LEU A 18 8.79 -0.36 -0.91
C LEU A 18 8.16 0.33 -2.12
N ALA A 19 8.74 0.16 -3.31
CA ALA A 19 8.21 0.73 -4.55
C ALA A 19 6.79 0.21 -4.83
N MET A 20 6.57 -1.09 -4.67
CA MET A 20 5.23 -1.69 -4.81
C MET A 20 4.24 -1.14 -3.79
N ALA A 21 4.64 -0.98 -2.52
CA ALA A 21 3.78 -0.41 -1.49
C ALA A 21 3.42 1.06 -1.78
N CYS A 22 4.36 1.87 -2.27
CA CYS A 22 4.09 3.25 -2.66
C CYS A 22 3.16 3.31 -3.88
N HIS A 23 3.37 2.46 -4.88
CA HIS A 23 2.51 2.37 -6.06
C HIS A 23 1.08 1.92 -5.70
N THR A 24 0.91 0.92 -4.84
CA THR A 24 -0.43 0.50 -4.38
C THR A 24 -1.13 1.60 -3.59
N ALA A 25 -0.41 2.35 -2.75
CA ALA A 25 -0.96 3.52 -2.06
C ALA A 25 -1.45 4.56 -3.07
N SER A 26 -0.61 4.99 -4.01
CA SER A 26 -0.96 5.99 -5.01
C SER A 26 -2.17 5.57 -5.86
N ARG A 27 -2.24 4.28 -6.24
CA ARG A 27 -3.40 3.75 -6.98
C ARG A 27 -4.67 3.66 -6.15
N LEU A 28 -4.58 3.26 -4.88
CA LEU A 28 -5.71 3.14 -3.98
C LEU A 28 -6.31 4.52 -3.64
N MET A 29 -5.45 5.52 -3.49
CA MET A 29 -5.82 6.88 -3.08
C MET A 29 -6.26 7.74 -4.27
N GLY A 30 -5.65 7.53 -5.44
CA GLY A 30 -5.82 8.43 -6.58
C GLY A 30 -5.41 9.86 -6.20
N SER A 31 -6.24 10.84 -6.56
CA SER A 31 -6.04 12.27 -6.21
C SER A 31 -6.50 12.62 -4.78
N LYS A 32 -7.15 11.70 -4.05
CA LYS A 32 -7.76 12.01 -2.75
C LYS A 32 -6.79 11.76 -1.59
N TYR A 33 -6.69 12.72 -0.68
CA TYR A 33 -5.89 12.62 0.53
C TYR A 33 -6.54 11.70 1.58
N LEU A 34 -5.74 11.18 2.52
CA LEU A 34 -6.20 10.20 3.50
C LEU A 34 -7.33 10.76 4.35
N ALA A 35 -8.31 9.91 4.66
CA ALA A 35 -9.38 10.26 5.59
C ALA A 35 -8.74 10.74 6.92
N ARG A 36 -8.99 12.00 7.25
CA ARG A 36 -8.52 12.63 8.48
C ARG A 36 -9.39 12.16 9.65
N LYS A 37 -8.76 11.97 10.81
CA LYS A 37 -9.50 11.73 12.06
C LYS A 37 -10.10 13.04 12.57
N LYS A 38 -10.98 12.95 13.58
CA LYS A 38 -11.62 14.12 14.23
C LYS A 38 -10.61 15.14 14.76
N HIS A 39 -9.40 14.69 15.11
CA HIS A 39 -8.29 15.51 15.60
C HIS A 39 -7.36 16.03 14.47
N GLY A 40 -7.82 16.08 13.21
CA GLY A 40 -7.08 16.70 12.08
C GLY A 40 -5.96 15.85 11.45
N TYR A 41 -5.28 14.99 12.20
CA TYR A 41 -4.22 14.14 11.64
C TYR A 41 -4.78 13.01 10.74
N CYS A 42 -3.97 12.60 9.76
CA CYS A 42 -4.25 11.45 8.89
C CYS A 42 -4.42 10.18 9.72
N SER A 43 -5.43 9.37 9.38
CA SER A 43 -5.73 8.13 10.12
C SER A 43 -4.61 7.08 10.04
N LYS A 44 -3.84 7.09 8.95
CA LYS A 44 -2.70 6.21 8.68
C LYS A 44 -1.65 6.99 7.90
N SER A 45 -0.43 6.48 7.79
CA SER A 45 0.55 7.01 6.84
C SER A 45 0.25 6.50 5.42
N TRP A 46 0.79 7.20 4.42
CA TRP A 46 0.71 6.82 3.01
C TRP A 46 1.30 5.42 2.77
N PHE A 47 2.50 5.20 3.32
CA PHE A 47 3.19 3.91 3.27
C PHE A 47 2.35 2.77 3.88
N ARG A 48 1.83 2.95 5.10
CA ARG A 48 1.02 1.91 5.76
C ARG A 48 -0.26 1.60 4.99
N THR A 49 -0.85 2.60 4.35
CA THR A 49 -2.05 2.41 3.53
C THR A 49 -1.76 1.52 2.31
N GLY A 50 -0.66 1.77 1.61
CA GLY A 50 -0.24 0.95 0.47
C GLY A 50 0.26 -0.44 0.87
N PHE A 51 0.99 -0.55 1.98
CA PHE A 51 1.49 -1.83 2.48
C PHE A 51 0.37 -2.74 2.98
N ASP A 52 -0.62 -2.21 3.71
CA ASP A 52 -1.79 -2.99 4.13
C ASP A 52 -2.59 -3.49 2.92
N GLU A 53 -2.74 -2.66 1.88
CA GLU A 53 -3.40 -3.03 0.63
C GLU A 53 -2.63 -4.11 -0.13
N LEU A 54 -1.30 -3.95 -0.25
CA LEU A 54 -0.39 -4.92 -0.85
C LEU A 54 -0.49 -6.27 -0.13
N ARG A 55 -0.38 -6.26 1.20
CA ARG A 55 -0.51 -7.46 2.04
C ARG A 55 -1.87 -8.11 1.91
N ARG A 56 -2.96 -7.33 1.91
CA ARG A 56 -4.31 -7.89 1.71
C ARG A 56 -4.34 -8.62 0.37
N ARG A 57 -3.89 -7.97 -0.71
CA ARG A 57 -3.91 -8.55 -2.06
C ARG A 57 -3.09 -9.83 -2.17
N LEU A 58 -1.87 -9.85 -1.63
CA LEU A 58 -1.04 -11.07 -1.59
C LEU A 58 -1.74 -12.23 -0.88
N ARG A 59 -2.65 -11.94 0.06
CA ARG A 59 -3.44 -12.95 0.78
C ARG A 59 -4.80 -13.29 0.14
N THR A 60 -5.30 -12.46 -0.79
CA THR A 60 -6.65 -12.64 -1.38
C THR A 60 -6.68 -12.85 -2.89
N ASN A 61 -5.62 -12.53 -3.64
CA ASN A 61 -5.63 -12.59 -5.10
C ASN A 61 -4.63 -13.65 -5.61
N ASP A 62 -5.13 -14.55 -6.47
CA ASP A 62 -4.35 -15.34 -7.43
C ASP A 62 -3.88 -14.52 -8.66
N THR A 63 -4.13 -13.19 -8.68
CA THR A 63 -3.84 -12.32 -9.85
C THR A 63 -2.66 -11.37 -9.62
N PRO A 64 -1.82 -11.13 -10.65
CA PRO A 64 -0.60 -10.36 -10.51
C PRO A 64 -0.88 -8.87 -10.24
N LEU A 65 -0.23 -8.34 -9.18
CA LEU A 65 -0.32 -6.97 -8.67
C LEU A 65 -0.04 -5.86 -9.71
N ILE A 66 0.58 -6.21 -10.83
CA ILE A 66 1.13 -5.31 -11.83
C ILE A 66 0.14 -5.06 -12.98
N THR A 67 -0.75 -6.01 -13.27
CA THR A 67 -1.61 -5.99 -14.47
C THR A 67 -3.03 -5.48 -14.18
N GLY A 68 -3.35 -4.27 -14.65
CA GLY A 68 -4.57 -4.11 -15.45
C GLY A 68 -5.90 -3.61 -14.86
N LYS A 69 -6.05 -3.08 -13.63
CA LYS A 69 -7.35 -2.47 -13.24
C LYS A 69 -7.23 -1.13 -12.50
N LYS A 70 -7.93 -0.08 -12.95
CA LYS A 70 -8.04 1.19 -12.22
C LYS A 70 -8.72 0.94 -10.88
N TYR A 71 -7.98 1.02 -9.77
CA TYR A 71 -8.45 0.64 -8.44
C TYR A 71 -8.77 1.86 -7.57
N ALA A 72 -9.77 2.66 -7.97
CA ALA A 72 -10.46 3.50 -7.00
C ALA A 72 -11.40 2.60 -6.19
N ILE A 73 -10.92 2.02 -5.08
CA ILE A 73 -11.81 1.29 -4.17
C ILE A 73 -12.76 2.33 -3.57
N ARG A 74 -14.04 2.33 -3.98
CA ARG A 74 -15.10 3.02 -3.24
C ARG A 74 -15.08 2.43 -1.83
N LYS A 75 -14.53 3.17 -0.85
CA LYS A 75 -14.71 2.81 0.56
C LYS A 75 -16.21 2.72 0.80
N ARG A 76 -16.71 1.53 1.15
CA ARG A 76 -18.06 1.39 1.72
C ARG A 76 -18.15 2.37 2.89
N PHE A 77 -19.11 3.29 2.82
CA PHE A 77 -19.44 4.17 3.92
C PHE A 77 -19.77 3.27 5.12
N ARG A 78 -18.92 3.27 6.15
CA ARG A 78 -19.23 2.62 7.43
C ARG A 78 -20.04 3.65 8.20
N PRO A 79 -21.36 3.45 8.41
CA PRO A 79 -22.13 4.37 9.23
C PRO A 79 -21.51 4.41 10.63
N ARG A 80 -21.37 5.63 11.16
CA ARG A 80 -20.92 5.84 12.54
C ARG A 80 -22.07 5.39 13.42
N ILE A 81 -21.87 4.30 14.16
CA ILE A 81 -22.78 3.90 15.23
C ILE A 81 -22.71 5.02 16.27
N ALA A 82 -23.84 5.69 16.46
CA ALA A 82 -24.02 6.77 17.43
C ALA A 82 -24.05 6.21 18.85
#